data_AF-B8HN53-F1
#
_entry.id   AF-B8HN53-F1
#
_cell.length_a   1.000
_cell.length_b   1.000
_cell.length_c   1.000
_cell.angle_alpha   90.00
_cell.angle_beta   90.00
_cell.angle_gamma   90.00
#
_symmetry.space_group_name_H-M   'P 1'
#
loop_
_entity.id
_entity.type
_entity.pdbx_description
1 polymer ?
#
loop_
_entity_poly.entity_id
_entity_poly.type
_entity_poly.pdbx_seq_one_letter_code
_entity_poly.pdbx_strand_id
1 'polypeptide(L)' 'MTQQLHQMTNAELKQYLSANRNNEEAFRAALEVLMSRRDPNLPYQPYPFDLSDPVDEVKAIFVEKLRKPE' A
#
# COMPACT_ATOMS: atom_id res chain seq x y z
N MET A 1 5.76 13.33 11.93
CA MET A 1 6.33 11.97 11.80
C MET A 1 6.35 11.45 10.35
N THR A 2 5.47 11.94 9.47
CA THR A 2 5.40 11.56 8.04
C THR A 2 6.64 11.91 7.20
N GLN A 3 7.42 12.92 7.60
CA GLN A 3 8.64 13.34 6.88
C GLN A 3 9.78 12.30 6.93
N GLN A 4 9.84 11.43 7.94
CA GLN A 4 10.82 10.33 7.97
C GLN A 4 10.45 9.22 6.99
N LEU A 5 9.15 8.92 6.84
CA LEU A 5 8.66 7.89 5.91
C LEU A 5 8.96 8.25 4.46
N HIS A 6 8.85 9.54 4.09
CA HIS A 6 9.23 10.06 2.77
C HIS A 6 10.73 10.10 2.50
N GLN A 7 11.60 9.87 3.49
CA GLN A 7 13.05 9.78 3.29
C GLN A 7 13.56 8.33 3.31
N MET A 8 12.82 7.41 3.93
CA MET A 8 13.14 5.99 3.95
C MET A 8 13.15 5.37 2.56
N THR A 9 14.01 4.39 2.32
CA THR A 9 14.00 3.60 1.08
C THR A 9 12.80 2.65 1.02
N ASN A 10 12.48 2.11 -0.16
CA ASN A 10 11.37 1.14 -0.30
C ASN A 10 11.58 -0.13 0.54
N ALA A 11 12.84 -0.52 0.78
CA ALA A 11 13.18 -1.63 1.68
C ALA A 11 12.83 -1.30 3.13
N GLU A 12 13.24 -0.12 3.60
CA GLU A 12 12.96 0.36 4.95
C GLU A 12 11.46 0.58 5.19
N LEU A 13 10.72 1.10 4.21
CA LEU A 13 9.27 1.23 4.30
C LEU A 13 8.58 -0.13 4.46
N LYS A 14 9.00 -1.16 3.71
CA LYS A 14 8.48 -2.53 3.86
C LYS A 14 8.80 -3.14 5.22
N GLN A 15 9.99 -2.84 5.74
CA GLN A 15 10.44 -3.30 7.05
C GLN A 15 9.67 -2.59 8.17
N TYR A 16 9.43 -1.29 8.02
CA TYR A 16 8.62 -0.46 8.92
C TYR A 16 7.16 -0.92 8.94
N LEU A 17 6.57 -1.23 7.79
CA LEU A 17 5.24 -1.83 7.66
C LEU A 17 5.15 -3.19 8.37
N SER A 18 6.19 -4.02 8.27
CA SER A 18 6.21 -5.31 8.97
C SER A 18 6.35 -5.17 10.48
N ALA A 19 7.14 -4.20 10.94
CA ALA A 19 7.34 -3.91 12.37
C ALA A 19 6.09 -3.26 13.01
N ASN A 20 5.35 -2.45 12.24
CA ASN A 20 4.19 -1.69 12.72
C ASN A 20 2.85 -2.27 12.26
N ARG A 21 2.75 -3.60 12.04
CA ARG A 21 1.50 -4.26 11.60
C ARG A 21 0.29 -4.00 12.50
N ASN A 22 0.51 -3.83 13.80
CA ASN A 22 -0.56 -3.57 14.78
C ASN A 22 -0.83 -2.08 15.01
N ASN A 23 -0.07 -1.17 14.39
CA ASN A 23 -0.26 0.26 14.54
C ASN A 23 -0.87 0.82 13.26
N GLU A 24 -2.19 0.95 13.26
CA GLU A 24 -2.99 1.30 12.08
C GLU A 24 -2.57 2.64 11.46
N GLU A 25 -2.34 3.68 12.26
CA GLU A 25 -1.88 4.99 11.78
C GLU A 25 -0.49 4.92 11.14
N ALA A 26 0.46 4.25 11.80
CA ALA A 26 1.82 4.13 11.30
C ALA A 26 1.89 3.25 10.03
N PHE A 27 1.07 2.21 9.97
CA PHE A 27 0.93 1.32 8.83
C PHE A 27 0.31 2.06 7.64
N ARG A 28 -0.79 2.80 7.89
CA ARG A 28 -1.49 3.58 6.86
C ARG A 28 -0.55 4.61 6.25
N ALA A 29 0.11 5.42 7.08
CA ALA A 29 1.04 6.45 6.62
C ALA A 29 2.18 5.86 5.77
N ALA A 30 2.80 4.76 6.22
CA ALA A 30 3.90 4.13 5.48
C ALA A 30 3.44 3.49 4.16
N LEU A 31 2.24 2.90 4.14
CA LEU A 31 1.67 2.29 2.94
C LEU A 31 1.31 3.36 1.90
N GLU A 32 0.80 4.50 2.35
CA GLU A 32 0.49 5.64 1.48
C GLU A 32 1.75 6.15 0.78
N VAL A 33 2.85 6.38 1.53
CA VAL A 33 4.14 6.77 0.94
C VAL A 33 4.63 5.75 -0.09
N LEU A 34 4.50 4.46 0.21
CA LEU A 34 4.94 3.40 -0.69
C LEU A 34 4.11 3.34 -1.98
N MET A 35 2.80 3.61 -1.90
CA MET A 35 1.92 3.70 -3.07
C MET A 35 2.11 5.01 -3.85
N SER A 36 2.36 6.15 -3.21
CA SER A 36 2.62 7.41 -3.91
C SER A 36 3.93 7.41 -4.71
N ARG A 37 4.90 6.58 -4.33
CA ARG A 37 6.17 6.40 -5.04
C ARG A 37 6.12 5.37 -6.16
N ARG A 38 5.00 4.65 -6.32
CA ARG A 38 4.89 3.62 -7.36
C ARG A 38 4.92 4.28 -8.73
N ASP A 39 5.56 3.59 -9.68
CA ASP A 39 5.71 4.07 -11.05
C ASP A 39 4.38 4.54 -11.66
N PRO A 40 4.34 5.71 -12.31
CA PRO A 40 3.15 6.20 -13.00
C PRO A 40 2.74 5.35 -14.21
N ASN A 41 3.61 4.42 -14.65
CA ASN A 41 3.31 3.44 -15.70
C ASN A 41 2.57 2.20 -15.19
N LEU A 42 2.43 2.02 -13.87
CA LEU A 42 1.62 0.94 -13.31
C LEU A 42 0.15 1.38 -13.25
N PRO A 43 -0.81 0.48 -13.53
CA PRO A 43 -2.22 0.79 -13.40
C PRO A 43 -2.51 1.29 -11.98
N TYR A 44 -3.21 2.41 -11.90
CA TYR A 44 -3.58 3.06 -10.64
C TYR A 44 -4.31 2.05 -9.74
N GLN A 45 -3.69 1.72 -8.61
CA GLN A 45 -4.31 0.92 -7.58
C GLN A 45 -4.82 1.88 -6.51
N PRO A 46 -6.14 2.04 -6.37
CA PRO A 46 -6.69 2.96 -5.38
C PRO A 46 -6.21 2.56 -3.99
N TYR A 47 -5.98 3.57 -3.16
CA TYR A 47 -5.52 3.34 -1.80
C TYR A 47 -6.62 2.62 -1.01
N PRO A 48 -6.35 1.44 -0.42
CA PRO A 48 -7.40 0.61 0.14
C PRO A 48 -8.27 1.32 1.18
N PHE A 49 -7.68 2.17 2.02
CA PHE A 49 -8.41 2.88 3.08
C PHE A 49 -9.20 4.10 2.61
N ASP A 50 -9.08 4.49 1.34
CA ASP A 50 -9.89 5.56 0.73
C ASP A 50 -11.13 4.99 0.03
N LEU A 51 -11.20 3.68 -0.15
CA LEU A 51 -12.33 2.99 -0.77
C LEU A 51 -13.50 2.91 0.21
N SER A 52 -14.72 3.14 -0.31
CA SER A 52 -15.96 3.04 0.48
C SER A 52 -16.22 1.63 1.00
N ASP A 53 -15.72 0.59 0.31
CA ASP A 53 -15.70 -0.78 0.79
C ASP A 53 -14.30 -1.40 0.59
N PRO A 54 -13.39 -1.23 1.57
CA PRO A 54 -11.97 -1.61 1.42
C PRO A 54 -11.76 -3.12 1.29
N VAL A 55 -12.67 -3.93 1.82
CA VAL A 55 -12.51 -5.38 1.87
C VAL A 55 -12.89 -6.00 0.52
N ASP A 56 -14.04 -5.61 -0.04
CA ASP A 56 -14.54 -6.23 -1.27
C ASP A 56 -13.71 -5.80 -2.50
N GLU A 57 -13.31 -4.53 -2.58
CA GLU A 57 -12.49 -4.01 -3.69
C GLU A 57 -11.08 -4.62 -3.72
N VAL A 58 -10.41 -4.72 -2.56
CA VAL A 58 -9.08 -5.37 -2.49
C VAL A 58 -9.17 -6.84 -2.88
N LYS A 59 -10.25 -7.51 -2.49
CA LYS A 59 -10.51 -8.91 -2.82
C LYS A 59 -10.77 -9.08 -4.33
N ALA A 60 -11.52 -8.18 -4.94
CA ALA A 60 -11.75 -8.15 -6.38
C ALA A 60 -10.44 -7.99 -7.17
N ILE A 61 -9.57 -7.06 -6.75
CA ILE A 61 -8.24 -6.86 -7.34
C ILE A 61 -7.37 -8.12 -7.21
N PHE A 62 -7.39 -8.76 -6.03
CA PHE A 62 -6.64 -10.00 -5.79
C PHE A 62 -7.12 -11.14 -6.68
N VAL A 63 -8.44 -11.29 -6.82
CA VAL A 63 -9.07 -12.31 -7.69
C VAL A 63 -8.77 -12.03 -9.17
N GLU A 64 -8.79 -10.77 -9.59
CA GLU A 64 -8.45 -10.39 -10.98
C GLU A 64 -6.98 -10.70 -11.32
N LYS A 65 -6.07 -10.44 -10.38
CA LYS A 65 -4.64 -10.80 -10.50
C LYS A 65 -4.43 -12.32 -10.51
N LEU A 66 -5.18 -13.08 -9.71
CA LEU A 66 -5.12 -14.55 -9.69
C LEU A 66 -5.67 -15.19 -10.98
N ARG A 67 -6.62 -14.52 -11.65
CA ARG A 67 -7.24 -15.01 -12.89
C ARG A 67 -6.42 -14.75 -14.16
N LYS A 68 -5.44 -13.86 -14.10
CA LYS A 68 -4.44 -13.70 -15.16
C LYS A 68 -3.22 -14.56 -14.81
N PRO A 69 -3.10 -15.80 -15.35
CA PRO A 69 -1.78 -16.40 -15.46
C PRO A 69 -0.95 -15.48 -16.35
N GLU A 70 0.25 -15.11 -15.90
CA GLU A 70 1.25 -14.43 -16.75
C GLU A 70 1.46 -15.17 -18.08
#